data_AF-A0A4Y4E5V9-F1
#
_entry.id   AF-A0A4Y4E5V9-F1
#
_cell.length_a   1.000
_cell.length_b   1.000
_cell.length_c   1.000
_cell.angle_alpha   90.00
_cell.angle_beta   90.00
_cell.angle_gamma   90.00
#
_symmetry.space_group_name_H-M   'P 1'
#
loop_
_entity.id
_entity.type
_entity.pdbx_description
1 polymer ?
#
loop_
_entity_poly.entity_id
_entity_poly.type
_entity_poly.pdbx_seq_one_letter_code
_entity_poly.pdbx_strand_id
1 'polypeptide(L)'
;MTTEHQTMRQRVAAINCHPAQLEGEQRAALEERIRRRLPGYPDQYVTQYANGDADFALWLALVDLRLTRQIWLTHRDIADRPWRDDYDAGRDPIDAADEAAEAEAGQLFD
;
A
#
# COMPACT_ATOMS: atom_id res chain seq x y z
N MET A 1 -22.43 11.91 22.37
CA MET A 1 -21.93 12.24 21.02
C MET A 1 -20.48 11.77 20.92
N THR A 2 -20.24 10.45 20.95
CA THR A 2 -18.87 9.94 21.22
C THR A 2 -18.59 8.56 20.64
N THR A 3 -19.30 8.15 19.60
CA THR A 3 -19.04 6.85 18.95
C THR A 3 -18.54 7.06 17.51
N GLU A 4 -19.16 7.97 16.75
CA GLU A 4 -18.83 8.20 15.34
C GLU A 4 -17.41 8.75 15.10
N HIS A 5 -16.91 9.65 15.95
CA HIS A 5 -15.54 10.16 15.83
C HIS A 5 -14.47 9.11 16.15
N GLN A 6 -14.78 8.11 16.97
CA GLN A 6 -13.86 7.03 17.32
C GLN A 6 -13.78 6.01 16.19
N THR A 7 -14.93 5.66 15.60
CA THR A 7 -15.01 4.79 14.42
C THR A 7 -14.33 5.42 13.20
N MET A 8 -14.44 6.73 13.01
CA MET A 8 -13.84 7.42 11.86
C MET A 8 -12.31 7.52 11.98
N ARG A 9 -11.76 7.74 13.19
CA ARG A 9 -10.29 7.68 13.43
C ARG A 9 -9.73 6.27 13.28
N GLN A 10 -10.46 5.24 13.75
CA GLN A 10 -10.06 3.83 13.55
C GLN A 10 -10.07 3.42 12.07
N ARG A 11 -11.01 3.96 11.27
CA ARG A 11 -11.09 3.72 9.81
C ARG A 11 -9.96 4.35 9.00
N VAL A 12 -9.38 5.45 9.48
CA VAL A 12 -8.25 6.13 8.83
C VAL A 12 -6.91 5.53 9.26
N ALA A 13 -6.78 5.12 10.52
CA ALA A 13 -5.54 4.53 11.05
C ALA A 13 -5.16 3.19 10.40
N ALA A 14 -6.13 2.35 10.02
CA ALA A 14 -5.88 1.06 9.37
C ALA A 14 -5.27 1.15 7.96
N ILE A 15 -5.09 2.36 7.42
CA ILE A 15 -4.50 2.60 6.10
C ILE A 15 -2.99 2.92 6.21
N ASN A 16 -2.53 3.34 7.40
CA ASN A 16 -1.17 3.80 7.67
C ASN A 16 -0.47 2.83 8.65
N CYS A 17 -0.59 1.53 8.38
CA CYS A 17 0.15 0.54 9.15
C CYS A 17 0.59 -0.60 8.25
N HIS A 18 1.73 -1.20 8.61
CA HIS A 18 2.27 -2.35 7.93
C HIS A 18 1.25 -3.51 7.97
N PRO A 19 0.95 -4.18 6.84
CA PRO A 19 -0.13 -5.16 6.77
C PRO A 19 0.11 -6.41 7.62
N ALA A 20 1.37 -6.74 7.93
CA ALA A 20 1.69 -7.78 8.91
C ALA A 20 1.23 -7.45 10.35
N GLN A 21 0.80 -6.22 10.62
CA GLN A 21 0.26 -5.77 11.91
C GLN A 21 -1.28 -5.70 11.91
N LEU A 22 -1.92 -5.94 10.76
CA LEU A 22 -3.37 -5.89 10.63
C LEU A 22 -3.98 -7.26 10.92
N GLU A 23 -4.93 -7.28 11.85
CA GLU A 23 -5.58 -8.51 12.29
C GLU A 23 -7.10 -8.48 12.05
N GLY A 24 -7.67 -9.67 11.80
CA GLY A 24 -9.11 -9.91 11.76
C GLY A 24 -9.91 -8.97 10.84
N GLU A 25 -10.88 -8.26 11.43
CA GLU A 25 -11.83 -7.41 10.69
C GLU A 25 -11.16 -6.23 9.99
N GLN A 26 -10.08 -5.68 10.57
CA GLN A 26 -9.38 -4.53 10.00
C GLN A 26 -8.69 -4.92 8.69
N ARG A 27 -8.04 -6.08 8.68
CA ARG A 27 -7.43 -6.66 7.48
C ARG A 27 -8.47 -6.93 6.40
N ALA A 28 -9.55 -7.62 6.75
CA ALA A 28 -10.62 -7.96 5.80
C ALA A 28 -11.26 -6.71 5.16
N ALA A 29 -11.51 -5.67 5.96
CA ALA A 29 -12.05 -4.40 5.46
C ALA A 29 -11.09 -3.69 4.51
N LEU A 30 -9.79 -3.76 4.78
CA LEU A 30 -8.76 -3.18 3.92
C LEU A 30 -8.64 -3.93 2.59
N GLU A 31 -8.53 -5.26 2.64
CA GLU A 31 -8.44 -6.12 1.45
C GLU A 31 -9.66 -5.93 0.53
N GLU A 32 -10.86 -5.86 1.09
CA GLU A 32 -12.08 -5.60 0.31
C GLU A 32 -12.06 -4.21 -0.34
N ARG A 33 -11.53 -3.20 0.36
CA ARG A 33 -11.37 -1.86 -0.21
C ARG A 33 -10.36 -1.85 -1.37
N ILE A 34 -9.29 -2.61 -1.25
CA ILE A 34 -8.26 -2.74 -2.29
C ILE A 34 -8.85 -3.46 -3.51
N ARG A 35 -9.52 -4.58 -3.30
CA ARG A 35 -10.16 -5.37 -4.37
C ARG A 35 -11.11 -4.54 -5.24
N ARG A 36 -11.80 -3.56 -4.66
CA ARG A 36 -12.70 -2.65 -5.41
C ARG A 36 -11.98 -1.61 -6.26
N ARG A 37 -10.71 -1.31 -5.96
CA ARG A 37 -9.97 -0.20 -6.56
C ARG A 37 -8.82 -0.65 -7.45
N LEU A 38 -8.23 -1.81 -7.15
CA LEU A 38 -7.12 -2.39 -7.88
C LEU A 38 -7.58 -3.68 -8.58
N PRO A 39 -7.79 -3.63 -9.91
CA PRO A 39 -8.01 -4.84 -10.70
C PRO A 39 -6.84 -5.81 -10.52
N GLY A 40 -7.13 -7.11 -10.41
CA GLY A 40 -6.11 -8.15 -10.28
C GLY A 40 -5.66 -8.45 -8.85
N TYR A 41 -6.05 -7.66 -7.84
CA TYR A 41 -5.81 -8.02 -6.44
C TYR A 41 -6.84 -9.07 -5.93
N PRO A 42 -6.43 -10.10 -5.15
CA PRO A 42 -5.07 -10.38 -4.70
C PRO A 42 -4.23 -11.23 -5.68
N ASP A 43 -4.87 -12.00 -6.56
CA ASP A 43 -4.22 -13.09 -7.31
C ASP A 43 -2.99 -12.65 -8.09
N GLN A 44 -3.06 -11.53 -8.82
CA GLN A 44 -1.95 -11.00 -9.59
C GLN A 44 -0.79 -10.55 -8.69
N TYR A 45 -1.10 -9.87 -7.59
CA TYR A 45 -0.08 -9.37 -6.66
C TYR A 45 0.66 -10.51 -5.99
N VAL A 46 -0.09 -11.49 -5.47
CA VAL A 46 0.49 -12.65 -4.79
C VAL A 46 1.35 -13.46 -5.75
N THR A 47 0.86 -13.74 -6.96
CA THR A 47 1.55 -14.65 -7.89
C THR A 47 2.69 -14.00 -8.66
N GLN A 48 2.53 -12.74 -9.10
CA GLN A 48 3.47 -12.11 -10.04
C GLN A 48 4.47 -11.20 -9.33
N TYR A 49 4.09 -10.55 -8.24
CA TYR A 49 4.90 -9.48 -7.63
C TYR A 49 5.44 -9.84 -6.25
N ALA A 50 4.70 -10.65 -5.50
CA ALA A 50 5.04 -10.99 -4.12
C ALA A 50 5.58 -12.42 -3.91
N ASN A 51 5.75 -13.21 -4.98
CA ASN A 51 6.28 -14.57 -4.91
C ASN A 51 5.55 -15.47 -3.87
N GLY A 52 4.22 -15.35 -3.81
CA GLY A 52 3.38 -16.09 -2.87
C GLY A 52 3.17 -15.45 -1.50
N ASP A 53 3.85 -14.35 -1.18
CA ASP A 53 3.74 -13.64 0.09
C ASP A 53 2.49 -12.73 0.10
N ALA A 54 1.45 -13.13 0.82
CA ALA A 54 0.19 -12.41 0.86
C ALA A 54 0.28 -11.05 1.59
N ASP A 55 1.17 -10.94 2.59
CA ASP A 55 1.35 -9.72 3.36
C ASP A 55 2.13 -8.69 2.54
N PHE A 56 3.18 -9.13 1.85
CA PHE A 56 3.90 -8.28 0.91
C PHE A 56 3.03 -7.88 -0.29
N ALA A 57 2.18 -8.79 -0.80
CA ALA A 57 1.22 -8.46 -1.85
C ALA A 57 0.23 -7.36 -1.42
N LEU A 58 -0.27 -7.43 -0.18
CA LEU A 58 -1.14 -6.41 0.39
C LEU A 58 -0.38 -5.09 0.59
N TRP A 59 0.89 -5.14 1.01
CA TRP A 59 1.76 -3.97 1.14
C TRP A 59 1.96 -3.26 -0.20
N LEU A 60 2.32 -4.00 -1.26
CA LEU A 60 2.48 -3.46 -2.61
C LEU A 60 1.18 -2.85 -3.16
N ALA A 61 0.04 -3.48 -2.89
CA ALA A 61 -1.25 -2.93 -3.31
C ALA A 61 -1.55 -1.57 -2.64
N LEU A 62 -1.11 -1.37 -1.39
CA LEU A 62 -1.24 -0.07 -0.72
C LEU A 62 -0.32 0.98 -1.34
N VAL A 63 0.93 0.60 -1.66
CA VAL A 63 1.88 1.44 -2.40
C VAL A 63 1.27 1.90 -3.72
N ASP A 64 0.74 0.98 -4.52
CA ASP A 64 0.12 1.30 -5.81
C ASP A 64 -1.09 2.22 -5.66
N LEU A 65 -1.96 1.96 -4.69
CA LEU A 65 -3.09 2.85 -4.42
C LEU A 65 -2.65 4.27 -4.08
N ARG A 66 -1.49 4.44 -3.43
CA ARG A 66 -0.96 5.74 -3.07
C ARG A 66 -0.30 6.41 -4.28
N LEU A 67 0.60 5.72 -4.96
CA LEU A 67 1.31 6.20 -6.15
C LEU A 67 0.34 6.59 -7.27
N THR A 68 -0.66 5.76 -7.56
CA THR A 68 -1.63 6.02 -8.62
C THR A 68 -2.45 7.27 -8.32
N ARG A 69 -2.68 7.61 -7.04
CA ARG A 69 -3.42 8.81 -6.63
C ARG A 69 -2.58 10.08 -6.67
N GLN A 70 -1.26 9.97 -6.50
CA GLN A 70 -0.36 11.13 -6.47
C GLN A 70 0.19 11.47 -7.85
N ILE A 71 0.69 10.45 -8.56
CA ILE A 71 1.48 10.64 -9.79
C ILE A 71 1.07 9.70 -10.93
N TRP A 72 -0.03 8.94 -10.77
CA TRP A 72 -0.53 8.00 -11.78
C TRP A 72 0.44 6.85 -12.15
N LEU A 73 1.41 6.56 -11.28
CA LEU A 73 2.34 5.44 -11.41
C LEU A 73 1.98 4.29 -10.46
N THR A 74 2.68 3.17 -10.65
CA THR A 74 2.66 1.97 -9.80
C THR A 74 4.10 1.57 -9.42
N HIS A 75 4.25 0.67 -8.46
CA HIS A 75 5.54 0.09 -8.07
C HIS A 75 6.30 -0.52 -9.25
N ARG A 76 5.58 -0.96 -10.30
CA ARG A 76 6.17 -1.52 -11.51
C ARG A 76 6.85 -0.47 -12.38
N ASP A 77 6.35 0.75 -12.35
CA ASP A 77 6.91 1.86 -13.10
C ASP A 77 8.20 2.38 -12.41
N ILE A 78 8.29 2.20 -11.09
CA ILE A 78 9.46 2.55 -10.26
C ILE A 78 10.20 1.26 -9.89
N ALA A 79 10.71 0.56 -10.92
CA ALA A 79 11.31 -0.77 -10.77
C ALA A 79 12.65 -0.76 -10.01
N ASP A 80 13.36 0.37 -10.01
CA ASP A 80 14.68 0.51 -9.37
C ASP A 80 14.59 0.64 -7.84
N ARG A 81 13.39 0.83 -7.29
CA ARG A 81 13.19 0.93 -5.84
C ARG A 81 13.15 -0.46 -5.20
N PRO A 82 13.90 -0.68 -4.10
CA PRO A 82 13.93 -1.98 -3.42
C PRO A 82 12.70 -2.19 -2.53
N TRP A 83 11.51 -2.32 -3.14
CA TRP A 83 10.23 -2.45 -2.45
C TRP A 83 10.19 -3.58 -1.41
N ARG A 84 10.87 -4.70 -1.70
CA ARG A 84 10.95 -5.84 -0.80
C ARG A 84 11.77 -5.52 0.46
N ASP A 85 12.86 -4.78 0.31
CA ASP A 85 13.72 -4.40 1.44
C ASP A 85 12.99 -3.39 2.34
N ASP A 86 12.25 -2.43 1.77
CA ASP A 86 11.39 -1.51 2.52
C ASP A 86 10.34 -2.30 3.35
N TYR A 87 9.69 -3.30 2.75
CA TYR A 87 8.75 -4.18 3.44
C TYR A 87 9.42 -4.99 4.57
N ASP A 88 10.53 -5.67 4.28
CA ASP A 88 11.22 -6.51 5.26
C ASP A 88 11.83 -5.67 6.41
N ALA A 89 12.11 -4.39 6.17
CA ALA A 89 12.49 -3.41 7.20
C ALA A 89 11.31 -2.92 8.06
N GLY A 90 10.08 -3.36 7.77
CA GLY A 90 8.86 -2.97 8.48
C GLY A 90 8.37 -1.57 8.15
N ARG A 91 8.75 -1.03 6.98
CA ARG A 91 8.39 0.34 6.58
C ARG A 91 6.90 0.44 6.23
N ASP A 92 6.29 1.55 6.59
CA ASP A 92 4.92 1.83 6.19
C ASP A 92 4.80 1.99 4.66
N PRO A 93 3.81 1.35 4.01
CA PRO A 93 3.67 1.42 2.55
C PRO A 93 3.37 2.84 2.04
N ILE A 94 2.72 3.70 2.82
CA ILE A 94 2.44 5.09 2.41
C ILE A 94 3.72 5.91 2.48
N ASP A 95 4.51 5.77 3.55
CA ASP A 95 5.78 6.46 3.67
C ASP A 95 6.76 6.03 2.57
N ALA A 96 6.75 4.75 2.18
CA ALA A 96 7.54 4.25 1.05
C ALA A 96 7.05 4.82 -0.29
N ALA A 97 5.73 4.87 -0.50
CA ALA A 97 5.13 5.42 -1.71
C ALA A 97 5.33 6.94 -1.84
N ASP A 98 5.20 7.69 -0.75
CA ASP A 98 5.40 9.14 -0.72
C ASP A 98 6.84 9.50 -1.08
N GLU A 99 7.82 8.82 -0.47
CA GLU A 99 9.23 9.02 -0.81
C GLU A 99 9.53 8.66 -2.27
N ALA A 100 8.96 7.57 -2.78
CA ALA A 100 9.11 7.20 -4.18
C ALA A 100 8.50 8.27 -5.10
N ALA A 101 7.31 8.78 -4.78
CA ALA A 101 6.66 9.82 -5.57
C ALA A 101 7.44 11.14 -5.58
N GLU A 102 8.03 11.52 -4.45
CA GLU A 102 8.91 12.68 -4.35
C GLU A 102 10.19 12.52 -5.18
N ALA A 103 10.81 11.34 -5.14
CA ALA A 103 12.01 11.05 -5.94
C ALA A 103 11.72 11.10 -7.45
N GLU A 104 10.59 10.55 -7.89
CA GLU A 104 10.17 10.61 -9.31
C GLU A 104 9.81 12.05 -9.74
N ALA A 105 9.15 12.81 -8.87
CA ALA A 105 8.84 14.21 -9.15
C ALA A 105 10.12 15.05 -9.28
N GLY A 106 11.15 14.79 -8.46
CA GLY A 106 12.44 15.46 -8.54
C GLY A 106 13.15 15.25 -9.88
N GLN A 107 13.09 14.04 -10.44
CA GLN A 107 13.71 13.71 -11.72
C GLN A 107 13.04 14.36 -12.94
N LEU A 108 11.80 14.86 -12.82
CA LEU A 108 11.09 15.52 -13.91
C LEU A 108 11.47 16.99 -14.13
N PHE A 109 12.16 17.60 -13.16
CA PHE A 109 12.49 19.04 -13.18
C PHE A 109 14.00 19.35 -13.25
N ASP A 110 14.85 18.33 -13.33
CA ASP A 110 16.30 18.42 -13.62
C ASP A 110 16.58 18.07 -15.09
#